data_AF-H1LXJ1-F1
#
_entry.id   AF-H1LXJ1-F1
#
_cell.length_a   1.000
_cell.length_b   1.000
_cell.length_c   1.000
_cell.angle_alpha   90.00
_cell.angle_beta   90.00
_cell.angle_gamma   90.00
#
_symmetry.space_group_name_H-M   'P 1'
#
loop_
_entity.id
_entity.type
_entity.pdbx_description
1 polymer ?
#
loop_
_entity_poly.entity_id
_entity_poly.type
_entity_poly.pdbx_seq_one_letter_code
_entity_poly.pdbx_strand_id
1 'polypeptide(L)' 'MTDAMKELYDIFKEESKDKWIKEGRREGKKEGRREGIKEWVINTLLILVKDGIISVEDAAKRANLSVSTFQKYLNEKL' A
#
# COMPACT_ATOMS: atom_id res chain seq x y z
N MET A 1 4.43 -40.20 -18.45
CA MET A 1 3.77 -39.90 -17.17
C MET A 1 2.59 -40.87 -17.05
N THR A 2 2.58 -41.73 -16.03
CA THR A 2 1.46 -42.67 -15.78
C THR A 2 0.21 -41.87 -15.40
N ASP A 3 -0.98 -42.45 -15.56
CA ASP A 3 -2.23 -41.73 -15.26
C ASP A 3 -2.33 -41.38 -13.77
N ALA A 4 -1.85 -42.25 -12.88
CA ALA A 4 -1.70 -41.93 -11.45
C ALA A 4 -0.76 -40.73 -11.18
N MET A 5 0.27 -40.54 -11.99
CA MET A 5 1.20 -39.40 -11.83
C MET A 5 0.58 -38.09 -12.36
N LYS A 6 -0.30 -38.16 -13.38
CA LYS A 6 -1.07 -37.00 -13.86
C LYS A 6 -2.07 -36.54 -12.81
N GLU A 7 -2.83 -37.48 -12.22
CA GLU A 7 -3.80 -37.17 -11.16
C GLU A 7 -3.15 -36.50 -9.95
N LEU A 8 -1.99 -37.01 -9.50
CA LEU A 8 -1.24 -36.41 -8.39
C LEU A 8 -0.78 -34.97 -8.72
N TYR A 9 -0.34 -34.73 -9.96
CA TYR A 9 0.09 -33.41 -10.41
C TYR A 9 -1.08 -32.42 -10.46
N ASP A 10 -2.24 -32.85 -10.97
CA ASP A 10 -3.42 -31.99 -11.07
C ASP A 10 -3.97 -31.63 -9.69
N ILE A 11 -4.02 -32.57 -8.74
CA ILE A 11 -4.38 -32.32 -7.34
C ILE A 11 -3.43 -31.29 -6.72
N PHE A 12 -2.11 -31.50 -6.86
CA PHE A 12 -1.12 -30.58 -6.31
C PHE A 12 -1.23 -29.18 -6.93
N LYS A 13 -1.49 -29.10 -8.23
CA LYS A 13 -1.66 -27.85 -8.97
C LYS A 13 -2.92 -27.10 -8.53
N GLU A 14 -4.03 -27.78 -8.31
CA GLU A 14 -5.26 -27.18 -7.81
C GLU A 14 -5.11 -26.65 -6.38
N GLU A 15 -4.60 -27.48 -5.47
CA GLU A 15 -4.36 -27.05 -4.07
C GLU A 15 -3.38 -25.88 -3.99
N SER A 16 -2.35 -25.88 -4.85
CA SER A 16 -1.40 -24.78 -4.94
C SER A 16 -2.09 -23.50 -5.38
N LYS A 17 -2.87 -23.52 -6.47
CA LYS A 17 -3.58 -22.34 -6.99
C LYS A 17 -4.45 -21.67 -5.95
N ASP A 18 -5.22 -22.45 -5.19
CA ASP A 18 -6.10 -21.92 -4.16
C ASP A 18 -5.35 -21.23 -3.02
N LYS A 19 -4.22 -21.82 -2.60
CA LYS A 19 -3.33 -21.21 -1.61
C LYS A 19 -2.76 -19.90 -2.12
N TRP A 20 -2.24 -19.87 -3.35
CA TRP A 20 -1.69 -18.67 -3.98
C TRP A 20 -2.73 -17.55 -4.13
N ILE A 21 -3.96 -17.86 -4.54
CA ILE A 21 -5.03 -16.85 -4.67
C ILE A 21 -5.43 -16.28 -3.31
N LYS A 22 -5.59 -17.14 -2.30
CA LYS A 22 -5.93 -16.70 -0.93
C LYS A 22 -4.85 -15.80 -0.36
N GLU A 23 -3.59 -16.19 -0.54
CA GLU A 23 -2.44 -15.43 -0.05
C GLU A 23 -2.31 -14.09 -0.77
N GLY A 24 -2.40 -14.09 -2.11
CA GLY A 24 -2.36 -12.85 -2.89
C GLY A 24 -3.47 -11.87 -2.50
N ARG A 25 -4.70 -12.34 -2.24
CA ARG A 25 -5.80 -11.50 -1.72
C ARG A 25 -5.49 -10.95 -0.33
N ARG A 26 -4.90 -11.76 0.55
CA ARG A 26 -4.53 -11.35 1.91
C ARG A 26 -3.45 -10.27 1.88
N GLU A 27 -2.41 -10.47 1.08
CA GLU A 27 -1.31 -9.51 0.92
C GLU A 27 -1.78 -8.23 0.24
N GLY A 28 -2.56 -8.32 -0.83
CA GLY A 28 -3.12 -7.15 -1.50
C GLY A 28 -4.00 -6.29 -0.58
N LYS A 29 -4.83 -6.91 0.27
CA LYS A 29 -5.60 -6.18 1.30
C LYS A 29 -4.70 -5.51 2.34
N LYS A 30 -3.61 -6.17 2.74
CA LYS A 30 -2.66 -5.63 3.72
C LYS A 30 -1.91 -4.43 3.15
N GLU A 31 -1.40 -4.54 1.92
CA GLU A 31 -0.67 -3.46 1.27
C GLU A 31 -1.60 -2.30 0.93
N GLY A 32 -2.79 -2.57 0.38
CA GLY A 32 -3.77 -1.52 0.09
C GLY A 32 -4.20 -0.74 1.34
N ARG A 33 -4.36 -1.42 2.50
CA ARG A 33 -4.60 -0.73 3.78
C ARG A 33 -3.41 0.13 4.19
N ARG A 34 -2.18 -0.36 4.01
CA ARG A 34 -0.97 0.36 4.37
C ARG A 34 -0.78 1.61 3.52
N GLU A 35 -0.98 1.49 2.21
CA GLU A 35 -0.91 2.62 1.27
C GLU A 35 -2.02 3.64 1.54
N GLY A 36 -3.26 3.18 1.74
CA GLY A 36 -4.37 4.07 2.09
C GLY A 36 -4.14 4.87 3.38
N ILE A 37 -3.56 4.24 4.42
CA ILE A 37 -3.20 4.95 5.65
C ILE A 37 -2.10 5.99 5.38
N LYS A 38 -1.05 5.64 4.62
CA LYS A 38 0.03 6.58 4.29
C LYS A 38 -0.52 7.79 3.54
N GLU A 39 -1.35 7.56 2.52
CA GLU A 39 -1.94 8.65 1.74
C GLU A 39 -2.88 9.50 2.58
N TRP A 40 -3.70 8.88 3.43
CA TRP A 40 -4.57 9.60 4.37
C TRP A 40 -3.77 10.52 5.30
N VAL A 41 -2.69 10.01 5.91
CA VAL A 41 -1.81 10.80 6.77
C VAL A 41 -1.23 12.00 6.02
N ILE A 42 -0.73 11.81 4.80
CA ILE A 42 -0.18 12.91 3.99
C ILE A 42 -1.27 13.96 3.71
N ASN A 43 -2.46 13.55 3.28
CA ASN A 43 -3.56 14.47 2.98
C ASN A 43 -4.01 15.26 4.22
N THR A 44 -4.08 14.62 5.39
CA THR A 44 -4.37 15.32 6.66
C THR A 44 -3.30 16.37 6.97
N LEU A 45 -2.02 16.01 6.81
CA LEU A 45 -0.92 16.95 7.05
C LEU A 45 -0.95 18.14 6.07
N LEU A 46 -1.31 17.92 4.80
CA LEU A 46 -1.49 19.01 3.82
C LEU A 46 -2.54 20.02 4.27
N ILE A 47 -3.69 19.54 4.77
CA ILE A 47 -4.77 20.41 5.27
C ILE A 47 -4.30 21.20 6.49
N LEU A 48 -3.63 20.55 7.46
CA LEU A 48 -3.14 21.22 8.66
C LEU A 48 -2.11 22.32 8.36
N VAL A 49 -1.25 22.11 7.35
CA VAL A 49 -0.32 23.15 6.88
C VAL A 49 -1.08 24.30 6.24
N LYS A 50 -2.06 24.02 5.38
CA LYS A 50 -2.89 25.04 4.74
C LYS A 50 -3.64 25.90 5.76
N ASP A 51 -4.15 25.27 6.80
CA ASP A 51 -4.85 25.95 7.90
C ASP A 51 -3.89 26.71 8.84
N GLY A 52 -2.58 26.64 8.59
CA GLY A 52 -1.54 27.30 9.40
C GLY A 52 -1.37 26.68 10.79
N ILE A 53 -1.89 25.48 11.02
CA ILE A 53 -1.85 24.80 12.32
C ILE A 53 -0.46 24.22 12.60
N ILE A 54 0.22 23.74 11.56
CA ILE A 54 1.59 23.21 11.63
C ILE A 54 2.45 23.79 10.49
N SER A 55 3.77 23.80 10.67
CA SER A 55 4.70 24.20 9.62
C SER A 55 4.87 23.12 8.54
N VAL A 56 5.35 23.51 7.37
CA VAL A 56 5.70 22.59 6.27
C VAL A 56 6.79 21.62 6.73
N GLU A 57 7.75 22.08 7.52
CA GLU A 57 8.85 21.29 8.05
C GLU A 57 8.36 20.19 9.01
N ASP A 58 7.46 20.54 9.93
CA ASP A 58 6.87 19.58 10.87
C ASP A 58 6.02 18.53 10.14
N ALA A 59 5.26 18.97 9.14
CA ALA A 59 4.44 18.10 8.33
C ALA A 59 5.29 17.12 7.50
N ALA A 60 6.34 17.61 6.84
CA ALA A 60 7.27 16.77 6.08
C ALA A 60 7.95 15.72 6.98
N LYS A 61 8.40 16.13 8.18
CA LYS A 61 9.00 15.22 9.16
C LYS A 61 8.01 14.13 9.61
N ARG A 62 6.76 14.49 9.88
CA ARG A 62 5.70 13.54 10.27
C ARG A 62 5.30 12.59 9.14
N ALA A 63 5.35 13.06 7.90
CA ALA A 63 5.14 12.24 6.71
C ALA A 63 6.36 11.35 6.37
N ASN A 64 7.48 11.51 7.07
CA ASN A 64 8.77 10.91 6.73
C ASN A 64 9.20 11.23 5.28
N LEU A 65 9.03 12.50 4.88
CA LEU A 65 9.39 13.04 3.59
C LEU A 65 10.38 14.19 3.76
N SER A 66 11.12 14.50 2.69
CA SER A 66 11.85 15.76 2.64
C SER A 66 10.87 16.94 2.53
N VAL A 67 11.28 18.11 3.01
CA VAL A 67 10.48 19.34 2.89
C VAL A 67 10.14 19.62 1.43
N SER A 68 11.10 19.48 0.51
CA SER A 68 10.87 19.72 -0.92
C SER A 68 9.89 18.73 -1.53
N THR A 69 9.93 17.46 -1.13
CA THR A 69 8.95 16.45 -1.56
C THR A 69 7.55 16.81 -1.04
N PHE A 70 7.44 17.17 0.23
CA PHE A 70 6.15 17.55 0.81
C PHE A 70 5.58 18.82 0.17
N GLN A 71 6.44 19.80 -0.15
CA GLN A 71 6.04 21.02 -0.84
C GLN A 71 5.48 20.74 -2.25
N LYS A 72 6.02 19.75 -2.97
CA LYS A 72 5.44 19.31 -4.25
C LYS A 72 4.01 18.80 -4.08
N TYR A 73 3.76 17.94 -3.08
CA TYR A 73 2.40 17.49 -2.78
C TYR A 73 1.45 18.65 -2.49
N LEU A 74 1.94 19.67 -1.77
CA LEU A 74 1.15 20.85 -1.42
C LEU A 74 0.81 21.71 -2.65
N ASN A 75 1.65 21.71 -3.68
CA ASN A 75 1.43 22.44 -4.94
C ASN A 75 0.68 21.63 -6.01
N GLU A 76 0.71 20.29 -5.94
CA GLU A 76 0.11 19.40 -6.94
C GLU A 76 -1.30 18.93 -6.57
N LYS A 77 -1.59 18.79 -5.26
CA LYS A 77 -2.89 18.31 -4.76
C LYS A 77 -3.84 19.44 -4.33
N LEU A 78 -3.41 20.70 -4.41
CA LEU A 78 -4.16 21.91 -4.09
C LEU A 78 -3.93 22.97 -5.16
#